data_AF-A0A5J4UBY6-F1
#
_entry.id   AF-A0A5J4UBY6-F1
#
_cell.length_a   1.000
_cell.length_b   1.000
_cell.length_c   1.000
_cell.angle_alpha   90.00
_cell.angle_beta   90.00
_cell.angle_gamma   90.00
#
_symmetry.space_group_name_H-M   'P 1'
#
loop_
_entity.id
_entity.type
_entity.pdbx_description
1 polymer ?
#
loop_
_entity_poly.entity_id
_entity_poly.type
_entity_poly.pdbx_seq_one_letter_code
_entity_poly.pdbx_strand_id
1 'polypeptide(L)'
;MTVPKEYNVIGGLPGVGPDVLLVVLSEFRLISNAVQFLGVCKKTHKLMKHSRFMKIVEQLNYPISIINNDPDCVEFLDIDDVQKKIQKNKYGFCTISLDKVLNNGIWSLEAMFQNSYRDTYIGIVRDSYVIPANTFFLSKPHTDHIAAFGSGYVYYKGQGTEGNDRFKGN
;
A
#
# COMPACT_ATOMS: atom_id res chain seq x y z
N MET A 1 -7.25 1.31 47.41
CA MET A 1 -6.42 1.28 46.18
C MET A 1 -6.17 2.72 45.76
N THR A 2 -4.92 3.18 45.84
CA THR A 2 -4.53 4.48 45.29
C THR A 2 -4.43 4.37 43.78
N VAL A 3 -5.16 5.24 43.06
CA VAL A 3 -5.03 5.40 41.60
C VAL A 3 -3.57 5.78 41.30
N PRO A 4 -2.87 5.08 40.38
CA PRO A 4 -1.52 5.46 40.00
C PRO A 4 -1.51 6.92 39.54
N LYS A 5 -0.76 7.79 40.24
CA LYS A 5 -0.51 9.15 39.81
C LYS A 5 0.44 9.10 38.62
N GLU A 6 -0.15 8.94 37.45
CA GLU A 6 0.37 9.23 36.13
C GLU A 6 1.69 8.53 35.76
N TYR A 7 1.66 7.74 34.69
CA TYR A 7 2.84 7.34 33.91
C TYR A 7 3.48 8.55 33.18
N ASN A 8 3.56 9.71 33.85
CA ASN A 8 4.19 10.91 33.35
C ASN A 8 5.70 10.79 33.53
N VAL A 9 6.29 9.92 32.72
CA VAL A 9 7.72 9.98 32.44
C VAL A 9 7.97 11.36 31.85
N ILE A 10 8.80 12.18 32.50
CA ILE A 10 9.25 13.47 31.94
C ILE A 10 9.91 13.18 30.59
N GLY A 11 9.37 13.74 29.51
CA GLY A 11 9.78 13.41 28.13
C GLY A 11 9.03 12.25 27.46
N GLY A 12 8.04 11.65 28.14
CA GLY A 12 7.15 10.64 27.58
C GLY A 12 6.12 11.21 26.60
N LEU A 13 5.31 10.34 26.00
CA LEU A 13 4.27 10.70 25.02
C LEU A 13 3.38 11.92 25.42
N PRO A 14 3.00 12.12 26.71
CA PRO A 14 2.26 13.32 27.14
C PRO A 14 3.03 14.64 26.97
N GLY A 15 4.36 14.61 26.96
CA GLY A 15 5.23 15.77 26.71
C GLY A 15 5.36 16.15 25.24
N VAL A 16 4.96 15.26 24.33
CA VAL A 16 5.14 15.42 22.87
C VAL A 16 4.07 16.34 22.26
N GLY A 17 4.46 17.27 21.39
CA GLY A 17 3.56 18.20 20.72
C GLY A 17 2.58 17.54 19.74
N PRO A 18 1.48 18.22 19.37
CA PRO A 18 0.46 17.66 18.49
C PRO A 18 0.98 17.24 17.11
N ASP A 19 1.96 17.96 16.54
CA ASP A 19 2.51 17.63 15.21
C ASP A 19 3.21 16.27 15.18
N VAL A 20 3.98 15.95 16.21
CA VAL A 20 4.65 14.66 16.33
C VAL A 20 3.63 13.57 16.67
N LEU A 21 2.63 13.86 17.53
CA LEU A 21 1.55 12.90 17.80
C LEU A 21 0.73 12.58 16.55
N LEU A 22 0.57 13.54 15.61
CA LEU A 22 -0.08 13.30 14.31
C LEU A 22 0.79 12.48 13.37
N VAL A 23 2.11 12.61 13.42
CA VAL A 23 3.02 11.71 12.71
C VAL A 23 2.89 10.30 13.26
N VAL A 24 2.90 10.12 14.58
CA VAL A 24 2.65 8.80 15.18
C VAL A 24 1.28 8.25 14.79
N LEU A 25 0.24 9.10 14.76
CA LEU A 25 -1.10 8.70 14.33
C LEU A 25 -1.14 8.22 12.87
N SER A 26 -0.34 8.82 11.97
CA SER A 26 -0.30 8.43 10.55
C SER A 26 0.43 7.12 10.29
N GLU A 27 1.24 6.64 11.24
CA GLU A 27 1.96 5.37 11.11
C GLU A 27 1.14 4.14 11.54
N PHE A 28 -0.04 4.34 12.14
CA PHE A 28 -0.91 3.20 12.44
C PHE A 28 -1.37 2.54 11.14
N ARG A 29 -1.42 1.21 11.15
CA ARG A 29 -1.96 0.44 10.01
C ARG A 29 -3.41 0.02 10.23
N LEU A 30 -3.77 -0.23 11.49
CA LEU A 30 -5.11 -0.63 11.90
C LEU A 30 -5.87 0.55 12.50
N ILE A 31 -7.09 0.77 12.00
CA ILE A 31 -8.01 1.79 12.54
C ILE A 31 -8.27 1.56 14.03
N SER A 32 -8.40 0.30 14.45
CA SER A 32 -8.60 -0.06 15.86
C SER A 32 -7.49 0.47 16.76
N ASN A 33 -6.23 0.36 16.33
CA ASN A 33 -5.07 0.86 17.06
C ASN A 33 -5.05 2.39 17.11
N ALA A 34 -5.39 3.06 15.99
CA ALA A 34 -5.52 4.52 15.94
C ALA A 34 -6.62 5.02 16.90
N VAL A 35 -7.77 4.34 16.93
CA VAL A 35 -8.87 4.65 17.87
C VAL A 35 -8.43 4.47 19.32
N GLN A 36 -7.75 3.36 19.64
CA GLN A 36 -7.21 3.14 20.99
C GLN A 36 -6.23 4.25 21.39
N PHE A 37 -5.32 4.64 20.49
CA PHE A 37 -4.37 5.73 20.72
C PHE A 37 -5.06 7.08 21.01
N LEU A 38 -6.10 7.42 20.22
CA LEU A 38 -6.91 8.62 20.44
C LEU A 38 -7.67 8.59 21.78
N GLY A 39 -8.00 7.40 22.28
CA GLY A 39 -8.67 7.18 23.57
C GLY A 39 -7.76 7.23 24.79
N VAL A 40 -6.42 7.19 24.63
CA VAL A 40 -5.47 7.10 25.76
C VAL A 40 -5.59 8.28 26.73
N CYS A 41 -5.69 9.52 26.24
CA CYS A 41 -5.82 10.68 27.10
C CYS A 41 -6.47 11.89 26.40
N LYS A 42 -6.80 12.93 27.19
CA LYS A 42 -7.38 14.18 26.66
C LYS A 42 -6.52 14.85 25.58
N LYS A 43 -5.20 14.65 25.60
CA LYS A 43 -4.28 15.25 24.62
C LYS A 43 -4.38 14.54 23.27
N THR A 44 -4.30 13.21 23.24
CA THR A 44 -4.46 12.43 22.00
C THR A 44 -5.88 12.53 21.45
N HIS A 45 -6.88 12.59 22.32
CA HIS A 45 -8.27 12.81 21.91
C HIS A 45 -8.47 14.14 21.15
N LYS A 46 -7.76 15.21 21.56
CA LYS A 46 -7.81 16.51 20.87
C LYS A 46 -7.25 16.48 19.44
N LEU A 47 -6.48 15.47 19.05
CA LEU A 47 -5.96 15.33 17.69
C LEU A 47 -7.10 15.23 16.66
N MET A 48 -8.27 14.71 17.05
CA MET A 48 -9.46 14.65 16.20
C MET A 48 -9.93 16.02 15.69
N LYS A 49 -9.55 17.11 16.37
CA LYS A 49 -9.89 18.49 15.97
C LYS A 49 -8.83 19.14 15.08
N HIS A 50 -7.71 18.46 14.85
CA HIS A 50 -6.62 19.01 14.05
C HIS A 50 -6.95 18.92 12.56
N SER A 51 -6.57 19.93 11.77
CA SER A 51 -6.86 19.98 10.32
C SER A 51 -6.28 18.78 9.53
N ARG A 52 -5.15 18.23 10.00
CA ARG A 52 -4.50 17.03 9.44
C ARG A 52 -5.23 15.72 9.76
N PHE A 53 -6.11 15.68 10.75
CA PHE A 53 -6.73 14.44 11.22
C PHE A 53 -7.52 13.71 10.13
N MET A 54 -8.35 14.42 9.38
CA MET A 54 -9.17 13.82 8.32
C MET A 54 -8.31 13.14 7.24
N LYS A 55 -7.20 13.77 6.85
CA LYS A 55 -6.24 13.18 5.90
C LYS A 55 -5.62 11.89 6.43
N ILE A 56 -5.34 11.82 7.73
CA ILE A 56 -4.79 10.62 8.37
C ILE A 56 -5.86 9.52 8.42
N VAL A 57 -7.09 9.84 8.80
CA VAL A 57 -8.18 8.84 8.85
C VAL A 57 -8.48 8.27 7.46
N GLU A 58 -8.46 9.10 6.41
CA GLU A 58 -8.55 8.63 5.03
C GLU A 58 -7.44 7.62 4.70
N GLN A 59 -6.21 7.86 5.17
CA GLN A 59 -5.07 6.94 5.01
C GLN A 59 -5.20 5.62 5.77
N LEU A 60 -5.83 5.65 6.94
CA LEU A 60 -6.04 4.47 7.77
C LEU A 60 -7.15 3.54 7.23
N ASN A 61 -8.09 4.08 6.45
CA ASN A 61 -9.25 3.36 5.95
C ASN A 61 -9.18 3.13 4.44
N TYR A 62 -8.10 2.48 3.97
CA TYR A 62 -7.95 2.13 2.57
C TYR A 62 -8.11 0.62 2.33
N PRO A 63 -9.32 0.14 2.01
CA PRO A 63 -9.46 -1.21 1.49
C PRO A 63 -8.68 -1.32 0.18
N ILE A 64 -7.81 -2.33 0.09
CA ILE A 64 -7.09 -2.66 -1.15
C ILE A 64 -8.10 -3.29 -2.12
N SER A 65 -8.78 -2.50 -2.94
CA SER A 65 -9.67 -3.07 -3.97
C SER A 65 -8.84 -3.56 -5.16
N ILE A 66 -9.09 -4.79 -5.62
CA ILE A 66 -8.34 -5.45 -6.70
C ILE A 66 -9.28 -5.73 -7.88
N ILE A 67 -8.84 -5.33 -9.06
CA ILE A 67 -9.45 -5.67 -10.35
C ILE A 67 -8.69 -6.89 -10.90
N ASN A 68 -9.41 -7.99 -11.08
CA ASN A 68 -8.90 -9.20 -11.71
C ASN A 68 -9.80 -9.60 -12.87
N ASN A 69 -9.28 -9.50 -14.10
CA ASN A 69 -10.01 -9.86 -15.32
C ASN A 69 -9.93 -11.37 -15.63
N ASP A 70 -9.18 -12.15 -14.86
CA ASP A 70 -9.12 -13.62 -14.92
C ASP A 70 -9.32 -14.21 -13.50
N PRO A 71 -10.58 -14.44 -13.07
CA PRO A 71 -10.89 -14.83 -11.69
C PRO A 71 -10.16 -16.07 -11.19
N ASP A 72 -9.80 -16.99 -12.08
CA ASP A 72 -9.17 -18.26 -11.71
C ASP A 72 -7.63 -18.19 -11.67
N CYS A 73 -7.04 -17.08 -12.13
CA CYS A 73 -5.59 -16.97 -12.28
C CYS A 73 -4.89 -16.71 -10.93
N VAL A 74 -5.58 -16.06 -9.99
CA VAL A 74 -5.10 -15.80 -8.64
C VAL A 74 -6.17 -16.03 -7.57
N GLU A 75 -5.75 -16.43 -6.38
CA GLU A 75 -6.53 -16.40 -5.15
C GLU A 75 -6.09 -15.23 -4.25
N PHE A 76 -7.03 -14.68 -3.50
CA PHE A 76 -6.79 -13.60 -2.56
C PHE A 76 -7.01 -14.06 -1.13
N LEU A 77 -6.11 -13.65 -0.24
CA LEU A 77 -6.23 -13.85 1.19
C LEU A 77 -5.96 -12.53 1.92
N ASP A 78 -6.89 -12.14 2.77
CA ASP A 78 -6.70 -11.00 3.68
C ASP A 78 -5.84 -11.43 4.88
N ILE A 79 -4.81 -10.64 5.17
CA ILE A 79 -3.91 -10.82 6.31
C ILE A 79 -4.05 -9.60 7.21
N ASP A 80 -4.55 -9.84 8.42
CA ASP A 80 -4.69 -8.86 9.49
C ASP A 80 -5.39 -7.55 9.06
N ASP A 81 -6.37 -7.62 8.14
CA ASP A 81 -7.13 -6.49 7.57
C ASP A 81 -6.29 -5.38 6.89
N VAL A 82 -4.97 -5.55 6.77
CA VAL A 82 -4.03 -4.53 6.27
C VAL A 82 -3.36 -4.98 4.98
N GLN A 83 -3.09 -6.27 4.85
CA GLN A 83 -2.35 -6.82 3.72
C GLN A 83 -3.23 -7.74 2.91
N LYS A 84 -3.08 -7.69 1.59
CA LYS A 84 -3.65 -8.69 0.68
C LYS A 84 -2.54 -9.57 0.15
N LYS A 85 -2.62 -10.87 0.43
CA LYS A 85 -1.82 -11.89 -0.22
C LYS A 85 -2.50 -12.30 -1.51
N ILE A 86 -1.72 -12.28 -2.59
CA ILE A 86 -2.15 -12.70 -3.92
C ILE A 86 -1.36 -13.96 -4.27
N GLN A 87 -2.05 -15.07 -4.46
CA GLN A 87 -1.45 -16.35 -4.80
C GLN A 87 -1.81 -16.74 -6.23
N LYS A 88 -0.79 -16.93 -7.07
CA LYS A 88 -0.98 -17.34 -8.46
C LYS A 88 -1.20 -18.85 -8.53
N ASN A 89 -2.30 -19.25 -9.17
CA ASN A 89 -2.74 -20.66 -9.23
C ASN A 89 -2.68 -21.27 -10.64
N LYS A 90 -2.55 -20.44 -11.68
CA LYS A 90 -2.41 -20.91 -13.06
C LYS A 90 -1.01 -20.67 -13.61
N TYR A 91 -0.58 -21.51 -14.54
CA TYR A 91 0.57 -21.24 -15.41
C TYR A 91 0.18 -20.21 -16.48
N GLY A 92 1.12 -19.35 -16.90
CA GLY A 92 0.86 -18.23 -17.82
C GLY A 92 0.93 -16.84 -17.17
N PHE A 93 0.62 -15.80 -17.94
CA PHE A 93 0.64 -14.41 -17.48
C PHE A 93 -0.60 -14.10 -16.64
N CYS A 94 -0.39 -13.53 -15.46
CA CYS A 94 -1.42 -13.11 -14.54
C CYS A 94 -1.25 -11.62 -14.27
N THR A 95 -2.21 -10.81 -14.69
CA THR A 95 -2.20 -9.37 -14.44
C THR A 95 -3.44 -8.99 -13.65
N ILE A 96 -3.19 -8.36 -12.51
CA ILE A 96 -4.20 -7.74 -11.66
C ILE A 96 -3.88 -6.25 -11.54
N SER A 97 -4.90 -5.45 -11.27
CA SER A 97 -4.75 -4.01 -11.00
C SER A 97 -5.35 -3.67 -9.64
N LEU A 98 -4.86 -2.61 -9.02
CA LEU A 98 -5.57 -2.00 -7.91
C LEU A 98 -6.62 -1.05 -8.50
N ASP A 99 -7.81 -1.02 -7.91
CA ASP A 99 -8.89 -0.08 -8.27
C ASP A 99 -8.57 1.38 -7.86
N LYS A 100 -7.35 1.60 -7.34
CA LYS A 100 -6.93 2.91 -6.86
C LYS A 100 -6.43 3.78 -8.01
N VAL A 101 -7.18 4.84 -8.30
CA VAL A 101 -6.73 5.92 -9.20
C VAL A 101 -5.72 6.82 -8.47
N LEU A 102 -4.52 6.92 -9.05
CA LEU A 102 -3.44 7.78 -8.55
C LEU A 102 -3.57 9.18 -9.16
N ASN A 103 -4.15 10.11 -8.40
CA ASN A 103 -4.27 11.53 -8.78
C ASN A 103 -3.01 12.32 -8.40
N ASN A 104 -3.11 13.66 -8.41
CA ASN A 104 -2.03 14.58 -8.03
C ASN A 104 -1.36 14.20 -6.70
N GLY A 105 -0.03 14.26 -6.68
CA GLY A 105 0.79 14.04 -5.49
C GLY A 105 1.82 12.93 -5.69
N ILE A 106 2.41 12.52 -4.57
CA ILE A 106 3.38 11.42 -4.51
C ILE A 106 2.67 10.24 -3.84
N TRP A 107 2.75 9.08 -4.49
CA TRP A 107 2.17 7.83 -4.00
C TRP A 107 3.27 6.83 -3.73
N SER A 108 3.06 6.01 -2.69
CA SER A 108 3.94 4.91 -2.33
C SER A 108 3.15 3.61 -2.33
N LEU A 109 3.77 2.55 -2.84
CA LEU A 109 3.25 1.18 -2.79
C LEU A 109 4.37 0.27 -2.28
N GLU A 110 4.03 -0.60 -1.35
CA GLU A 110 4.92 -1.65 -0.85
C GLU A 110 4.36 -3.01 -1.29
N ALA A 111 5.21 -3.83 -1.88
CA ALA A 111 4.87 -5.19 -2.31
C ALA A 111 6.03 -6.13 -1.96
N MET A 112 5.68 -7.31 -1.44
CA MET A 112 6.63 -8.37 -1.15
C MET A 112 6.36 -9.55 -2.09
N PHE A 113 7.41 -10.02 -2.76
CA PHE A 113 7.35 -11.17 -3.67
C PHE A 113 8.05 -12.37 -3.03
N GLN A 114 7.42 -13.54 -3.11
CA GLN A 114 7.94 -14.79 -2.57
C GLN A 114 7.67 -15.92 -3.58
N ASN A 115 8.61 -16.86 -3.72
CA ASN A 115 8.49 -18.01 -4.61
C ASN A 115 8.18 -17.62 -6.07
N SER A 116 8.74 -16.50 -6.53
CA SER A 116 8.43 -15.97 -7.86
C SER A 116 9.46 -16.48 -8.86
N TYR A 117 9.03 -17.43 -9.71
CA TYR A 117 9.95 -18.30 -10.45
C TYR A 117 10.80 -17.58 -11.50
N ARG A 118 10.34 -16.45 -12.08
CA ARG A 118 11.09 -15.66 -13.08
C ARG A 118 10.63 -14.21 -13.22
N ASP A 119 9.37 -14.02 -13.56
CA ASP A 119 8.87 -12.81 -14.21
C ASP A 119 7.83 -12.12 -13.34
N THR A 120 8.34 -11.21 -12.51
CA THR A 120 7.54 -10.46 -11.55
C THR A 120 7.70 -8.99 -11.86
N TYR A 121 6.57 -8.32 -12.06
CA TYR A 121 6.53 -6.92 -12.45
C TYR A 121 5.49 -6.18 -11.61
N ILE A 122 5.79 -4.94 -11.28
CA ILE A 122 4.88 -4.00 -10.63
C ILE A 122 4.89 -2.71 -11.44
N GLY A 123 3.75 -2.06 -11.59
CA GLY A 123 3.67 -0.91 -12.48
C GLY A 123 2.45 -0.05 -12.27
N ILE A 124 2.35 0.97 -13.10
CA ILE A 124 1.22 1.88 -13.20
C ILE A 124 0.63 1.77 -14.60
N VAL A 125 -0.69 1.87 -14.66
CA VAL A 125 -1.46 1.85 -15.90
C VAL A 125 -2.32 3.12 -15.97
N ARG A 126 -2.56 3.62 -17.18
CA ARG A 126 -3.51 4.72 -17.37
C ARG A 126 -4.90 4.29 -16.90
N ASP A 127 -5.55 5.14 -16.12
CA ASP A 127 -6.92 4.93 -15.62
C ASP A 127 -7.92 4.58 -16.74
N SER A 128 -7.76 5.20 -17.92
CA SER A 128 -8.61 4.95 -19.08
C SER A 128 -8.36 3.61 -19.79
N TYR A 129 -7.44 2.77 -19.31
CA TYR A 129 -7.01 1.55 -20.00
C TYR A 129 -7.30 0.30 -19.18
N VAL A 130 -8.17 -0.54 -19.72
CA VAL A 130 -8.49 -1.85 -19.13
C VAL A 130 -7.51 -2.89 -19.64
N ILE A 131 -6.77 -3.53 -18.73
CA ILE A 131 -5.82 -4.60 -19.08
C ILE A 131 -6.58 -5.91 -19.32
N PRO A 132 -6.54 -6.50 -20.53
CA PRO A 132 -7.20 -7.79 -20.78
C PRO A 132 -6.59 -8.93 -19.96
N ALA A 133 -7.36 -9.99 -19.73
CA ALA A 133 -6.87 -11.24 -19.14
C ALA A 133 -5.69 -11.82 -19.95
N ASN A 134 -4.79 -12.54 -19.27
CA ASN A 134 -3.66 -13.27 -19.89
C ASN A 134 -2.72 -12.40 -20.74
N THR A 135 -2.60 -11.12 -20.39
CA THR A 135 -1.80 -10.13 -21.12
C THR A 135 -0.34 -10.13 -20.70
N PHE A 136 0.57 -10.03 -21.68
CA PHE A 136 1.96 -9.66 -21.42
C PHE A 136 2.15 -8.15 -21.64
N PHE A 137 2.50 -7.40 -20.61
CA PHE A 137 2.52 -5.93 -20.67
C PHE A 137 3.54 -5.34 -21.68
N LEU A 138 4.56 -6.11 -22.09
CA LEU A 138 5.55 -5.69 -23.08
C LEU A 138 5.10 -5.89 -24.54
N SER A 139 3.93 -6.48 -24.80
CA SER A 139 3.35 -6.49 -26.14
C SER A 139 2.52 -5.22 -26.42
N LYS A 140 2.37 -4.86 -27.70
CA LYS A 140 1.40 -3.83 -28.10
C LYS A 140 -0.03 -4.38 -27.98
N PRO A 141 -1.01 -3.54 -27.59
CA PRO A 141 -0.90 -2.09 -27.32
C PRO A 141 -0.49 -1.74 -25.87
N HIS A 142 -0.33 -2.71 -24.98
CA HIS A 142 -0.16 -2.49 -23.54
C HIS A 142 1.04 -1.61 -23.17
N THR A 143 2.14 -1.73 -23.92
CA THR A 143 3.35 -0.90 -23.79
C THR A 143 3.11 0.61 -23.87
N ASP A 144 2.05 1.06 -24.54
CA ASP A 144 1.72 2.49 -24.67
C ASP A 144 0.95 3.04 -23.46
N HIS A 145 0.41 2.14 -22.63
CA HIS A 145 -0.47 2.44 -21.50
C HIS A 145 0.12 2.07 -20.13
N ILE A 146 1.15 1.22 -20.10
CA ILE A 146 1.74 0.67 -18.87
C ILE A 146 3.21 1.07 -18.76
N ALA A 147 3.59 1.54 -17.57
CA ALA A 147 4.99 1.60 -17.14
C ALA A 147 5.19 0.59 -16.01
N ALA A 148 6.21 -0.26 -16.12
CA ALA A 148 6.41 -1.34 -15.15
C ALA A 148 7.88 -1.50 -14.78
N PHE A 149 8.11 -1.83 -13.52
CA PHE A 149 9.39 -2.19 -12.94
C PHE A 149 9.42 -3.70 -12.67
N GLY A 150 10.51 -4.35 -13.07
CA GLY A 150 10.75 -5.75 -12.77
C GLY A 150 12.11 -6.22 -13.28
N SER A 151 12.67 -7.24 -12.64
CA SER A 151 13.95 -7.85 -13.03
C SER A 151 15.13 -6.87 -13.13
N GLY A 152 15.09 -5.74 -12.40
CA GLY A 152 16.11 -4.68 -12.43
C GLY A 152 15.93 -3.64 -13.53
N TYR A 153 14.85 -3.73 -14.31
CA TYR A 153 14.53 -2.82 -15.41
C TYR A 153 13.27 -2.01 -15.10
N VAL A 154 13.25 -0.77 -15.58
CA VAL A 154 12.02 0.03 -15.73
C VAL A 154 11.66 0.06 -17.21
N TYR A 155 10.45 -0.35 -17.53
CA TYR A 155 9.91 -0.42 -18.88
C TYR A 155 8.88 0.66 -19.13
N TYR A 156 9.00 1.36 -20.26
CA TYR A 156 8.00 2.30 -20.76
C TYR A 156 8.05 2.39 -22.28
N LYS A 157 6.89 2.38 -22.95
CA LYS A 157 6.78 2.39 -24.42
C LYS A 157 7.62 1.30 -25.11
N GLY A 158 7.67 0.12 -24.50
CA GLY A 158 8.42 -1.04 -25.00
C GLY A 158 9.94 -0.93 -24.86
N GLN A 159 10.45 0.14 -24.24
CA GLN A 159 11.88 0.31 -23.95
C GLN A 159 12.15 -0.02 -22.49
N GLY A 160 13.17 -0.84 -22.25
CA GLY A 160 13.66 -1.16 -20.90
C GLY A 160 14.90 -0.34 -20.57
N THR A 161 14.91 0.30 -19.41
CA THR A 161 16.08 0.99 -18.85
C THR A 161 16.58 0.20 -17.63
N GLU A 162 17.84 -0.22 -17.68
CA GLU A 162 18.51 -0.92 -16.58
C GLU A 162 19.00 0.04 -15.49
N GLY A 163 19.41 -0.51 -14.34
CA GLY A 163 20.05 0.26 -13.27
C GLY A 163 19.41 0.07 -11.88
N ASN A 164 18.39 -0.77 -11.76
CA ASN A 164 17.75 -1.08 -10.49
C ASN A 164 18.14 -2.47 -9.99
N ASP A 165 18.07 -2.67 -8.69
CA ASP A 165 18.24 -3.98 -8.08
C ASP A 165 17.10 -4.94 -8.46
N ARG A 166 17.43 -6.22 -8.57
CA ARG A 166 16.43 -7.29 -8.76
C ARG A 166 15.74 -7.62 -7.45
N PHE A 167 14.51 -8.14 -7.54
CA PHE A 167 13.84 -8.74 -6.39
C PHE A 167 14.68 -9.92 -5.85
N LYS A 168 14.92 -9.93 -4.54
CA LYS A 168 15.69 -10.98 -3.85
C LYS A 168 14.75 -12.09 -3.39
N GLY A 169 15.22 -13.35 -3.35
CA GLY A 169 14.43 -14.49 -2.89
C GLY A 169 13.46 -15.07 -3.93
N ASN A 170 13.75 -14.82 -5.21
CA ASN A 170 13.16 -15.51 -6.35
C ASN A 170 13.82 -16.86 -6.57
#